data_AF-A0A949GB73-F1
#
_entry.id   AF-A0A949GB73-F1
#
_cell.length_a   1.000
_cell.length_b   1.000
_cell.length_c   1.000
_cell.angle_alpha   90.00
_cell.angle_beta   90.00
_cell.angle_gamma   90.00
#
_symmetry.space_group_name_H-M   'P 1'
#
loop_
_entity.id
_entity.type
_entity.pdbx_description
1 polymer ?
#
loop_
_entity_poly.entity_id
_entity_poly.type
_entity_poly.pdbx_seq_one_letter_code
_entity_poly.pdbx_strand_id
1 'polypeptide(L)'
;MEGFIDFLNFNPAFRAGLFFVLGTCLGSFVTALQYRLPRNLNWTTDRSRCTSCKHTLGAPDLVPVFSWLFLKGRCRHCGTRIHWRYPVIELCFGLAGVVISCLLP
;
A
#
# COMPACT_ATOMS: atom_id res chain seq x y z
N MET A 1 -0.50 22.93 -15.58
CA MET A 1 -0.13 22.44 -14.23
C MET A 1 -0.93 23.17 -13.17
N GLU A 2 -1.04 24.50 -13.27
CA GLU A 2 -1.80 25.34 -12.31
C GLU A 2 -3.28 24.96 -12.21
N GLY A 3 -3.99 24.79 -13.34
CA GLY A 3 -5.41 24.40 -13.30
C GLY A 3 -5.71 23.02 -12.66
N PHE A 4 -4.72 22.11 -12.60
CA PHE A 4 -4.88 20.85 -11.85
C PHE A 4 -4.74 21.07 -10.34
N ILE A 5 -3.79 21.91 -9.93
CA ILE A 5 -3.59 22.29 -8.53
C ILE A 5 -4.83 23.06 -8.02
N ASP A 6 -5.36 23.98 -8.83
CA ASP A 6 -6.59 24.71 -8.51
C ASP A 6 -7.80 23.78 -8.34
N PHE A 7 -7.93 22.79 -9.23
CA PHE A 7 -8.98 21.77 -9.13
C PHE A 7 -8.85 20.93 -7.84
N LEU A 8 -7.63 20.54 -7.46
CA LEU A 8 -7.37 19.83 -6.21
C LEU A 8 -7.72 20.69 -4.98
N ASN A 9 -7.42 21.99 -5.03
CA ASN A 9 -7.74 22.93 -3.95
C ASN A 9 -9.24 23.18 -3.80
N PHE A 10 -9.97 23.22 -4.92
CA PHE A 10 -11.43 23.35 -4.91
C PHE A 10 -12.14 22.07 -4.42
N ASN A 11 -11.51 20.90 -4.54
CA ASN A 11 -12.09 19.60 -4.18
C ASN A 11 -11.29 18.90 -3.06
N PRO A 12 -11.43 19.35 -1.80
CA PRO A 12 -10.64 18.82 -0.68
C PRO A 12 -10.85 17.31 -0.45
N ALA A 13 -12.05 16.80 -0.74
CA ALA A 13 -12.33 15.37 -0.65
C ALA A 13 -11.53 14.55 -1.69
N PHE A 14 -11.46 15.05 -2.93
CA PHE A 14 -10.67 14.40 -3.98
C PHE A 14 -9.17 14.49 -3.69
N ARG A 15 -8.70 15.65 -3.20
CA ARG A 15 -7.32 15.86 -2.73
C ARG A 15 -6.94 14.87 -1.63
N ALA A 16 -7.76 14.75 -0.59
CA ALA A 16 -7.54 13.81 0.51
C ALA A 16 -7.55 12.35 0.01
N GLY A 17 -8.49 11.98 -0.86
CA GLY A 17 -8.56 10.64 -1.46
C GLY A 17 -7.30 10.28 -2.27
N LEU A 18 -6.80 11.21 -3.09
CA LEU A 18 -5.58 11.03 -3.85
C LEU A 18 -4.36 10.78 -2.94
N PHE A 19 -4.18 11.63 -1.92
CA PHE A 19 -3.08 11.49 -0.98
C PHE A 19 -3.19 10.23 -0.11
N PHE A 20 -4.41 9.81 0.24
CA PHE A 20 -4.64 8.54 0.93
C PHE A 20 -4.15 7.36 0.09
N VAL A 21 -4.55 7.29 -1.18
CA VAL A 21 -4.14 6.21 -2.09
C VAL A 21 -2.63 6.21 -2.25
N LEU A 22 -2.01 7.36 -2.52
CA LEU A 22 -0.55 7.47 -2.63
C LEU A 22 0.16 7.04 -1.35
N GLY A 23 -0.36 7.43 -0.19
CA GLY A 23 0.14 7.01 1.12
C GLY A 23 0.08 5.49 1.29
N THR A 24 -1.06 4.85 1.03
CA THR A 24 -1.17 3.39 1.15
C THR A 24 -0.23 2.64 0.21
N CYS A 25 -0.03 3.13 -1.03
CA CYS A 25 0.95 2.58 -1.97
C CYS A 25 2.38 2.70 -1.43
N LEU A 26 2.74 3.85 -0.86
CA LEU A 26 4.05 4.06 -0.24
C LEU A 26 4.25 3.14 0.97
N GLY A 27 3.26 3.00 1.85
CA GLY A 27 3.31 2.09 2.98
C GLY A 27 3.49 0.63 2.56
N SER A 28 2.84 0.22 1.45
CA SER A 28 2.99 -1.12 0.88
C SER A 28 4.42 -1.36 0.36
N PHE A 29 4.99 -0.37 -0.33
CA PHE A 29 6.36 -0.41 -0.80
C PHE A 29 7.38 -0.46 0.36
N VAL A 30 7.19 0.37 1.40
CA VAL A 30 8.03 0.35 2.61
C VAL A 30 7.98 -1.02 3.28
N THR A 31 6.80 -1.64 3.35
CA THR A 31 6.66 -2.98 3.92
C THR A 31 7.40 -4.04 3.09
N ALA A 32 7.39 -3.92 1.76
CA ALA A 32 8.18 -4.76 0.87
C ALA A 32 9.70 -4.57 1.09
N LEU A 33 10.16 -3.31 1.21
CA LEU A 33 11.57 -2.99 1.49
C LEU A 33 12.01 -3.53 2.85
N GLN A 34 11.21 -3.36 3.90
CA GLN A 34 11.48 -3.89 5.24
C GLN A 34 11.72 -5.40 5.21
N TYR A 35 11.00 -6.13 4.35
CA TYR A 35 11.22 -7.57 4.20
C TYR A 35 12.49 -7.91 3.42
N ARG A 36 12.75 -7.18 2.32
CA ARG A 36 13.81 -7.49 1.33
C ARG A 36 15.20 -7.01 1.74
N LEU A 37 15.32 -5.78 2.26
CA LEU A 37 16.59 -5.15 2.64
C LEU A 37 17.41 -5.98 3.65
N PRO A 38 16.88 -6.40 4.81
CA PRO A 38 17.66 -7.19 5.78
C PRO A 38 18.01 -8.60 5.28
N ARG A 39 17.45 -9.03 4.13
CA ARG A 39 17.69 -10.33 3.51
C ARG A 39 18.54 -10.23 2.24
N ASN A 40 19.03 -9.03 1.90
CA ASN A 40 19.76 -8.76 0.66
C ASN A 40 19.03 -9.26 -0.61
N LEU A 41 17.69 -9.21 -0.59
CA LEU A 41 16.87 -9.55 -1.77
C LEU A 41 16.76 -8.36 -2.71
N ASN A 42 16.68 -8.62 -4.01
CA ASN A 42 16.58 -7.54 -5.00
C ASN A 42 15.20 -6.88 -4.91
N TRP A 43 15.14 -5.60 -4.59
CA TRP A 43 13.86 -4.90 -4.47
C TRP A 43 13.29 -4.44 -5.83
N THR A 44 14.12 -4.38 -6.88
CA THR A 44 13.72 -3.97 -8.23
C THR A 44 13.26 -5.14 -9.11
N THR A 45 13.97 -6.27 -9.07
CA THR A 45 13.73 -7.40 -9.99
C THR A 45 12.89 -8.52 -9.36
N ASP A 46 12.88 -8.68 -8.03
CA ASP A 46 12.06 -9.72 -7.41
C ASP A 46 10.57 -9.38 -7.43
N ARG A 47 9.78 -10.36 -7.85
CA ARG A 47 8.32 -10.34 -7.71
C ARG A 47 7.91 -10.65 -6.27
N SER A 48 6.82 -10.06 -5.82
CA SER A 48 6.20 -10.40 -4.54
C SER A 48 5.70 -11.85 -4.55
N ARG A 49 6.05 -12.62 -3.51
CA ARG A 49 5.72 -14.03 -3.37
C ARG A 49 5.16 -14.31 -1.99
N CYS A 50 4.26 -15.28 -1.87
CA CYS A 50 3.84 -15.79 -0.57
C CYS A 50 5.04 -16.39 0.18
N THR A 51 5.19 -16.08 1.46
CA THR A 51 6.31 -16.59 2.27
C THR A 51 6.22 -18.09 2.56
N SER A 52 5.00 -18.65 2.56
CA SER A 52 4.73 -20.07 2.82
C SER A 52 4.74 -20.91 1.54
N CYS A 53 3.84 -20.65 0.59
CA CYS A 53 3.73 -21.48 -0.63
C CYS A 53 4.60 -21.04 -1.81
N LYS A 54 5.33 -19.92 -1.67
CA LYS A 54 6.18 -19.31 -2.72
C LYS A 54 5.48 -18.92 -4.01
N HIS A 55 4.15 -19.03 -4.08
CA HIS A 55 3.37 -18.56 -5.24
C HIS A 55 3.59 -17.07 -5.47
N THR A 56 3.80 -16.69 -6.72
CA THR A 56 3.96 -15.30 -7.14
C THR A 56 2.62 -14.59 -7.06
N LEU A 57 2.57 -13.50 -6.32
CA LEU A 57 1.34 -12.72 -6.10
C LEU A 57 0.99 -11.94 -7.38
N GLY A 58 -0.30 -11.98 -7.74
CA GLY A 58 -0.84 -11.20 -8.86
C GLY A 58 -1.15 -9.77 -8.44
N ALA A 59 -1.45 -8.91 -9.43
CA ALA A 59 -1.92 -7.54 -9.19
C ALA A 59 -3.09 -7.44 -8.17
N PRO A 60 -4.15 -8.28 -8.20
CA PRO A 60 -5.24 -8.16 -7.23
C PRO A 60 -4.82 -8.51 -5.79
N ASP A 61 -3.74 -9.28 -5.61
CA ASP A 61 -3.23 -9.63 -4.28
C ASP A 61 -2.26 -8.58 -3.73
N LEU A 62 -1.95 -7.53 -4.51
CA LEU A 62 -1.03 -6.44 -4.17
C LEU A 62 -1.75 -5.10 -3.94
N VAL A 63 -3.08 -5.06 -4.07
CA VAL A 63 -3.85 -3.85 -3.78
C VAL A 63 -3.77 -3.56 -2.28
N PRO A 64 -3.17 -2.43 -1.83
CA PRO A 64 -2.97 -2.13 -0.42
C PRO A 64 -4.28 -2.17 0.35
N VAL A 65 -4.28 -2.74 1.56
CA VAL A 65 -5.40 -2.88 2.50
C VAL A 65 -6.56 -3.75 1.97
N PHE A 66 -7.06 -3.48 0.78
CA PHE A 66 -8.20 -4.14 0.16
C PHE A 66 -7.93 -5.62 -0.13
N SER A 67 -6.76 -5.97 -0.67
CA SER A 67 -6.41 -7.38 -0.93
C SER A 67 -6.47 -8.21 0.37
N TRP A 68 -5.95 -7.66 1.47
CA TRP A 68 -5.99 -8.30 2.78
C TRP A 68 -7.42 -8.43 3.31
N LEU A 69 -8.24 -7.39 3.18
CA LEU A 69 -9.64 -7.40 3.61
C LEU A 69 -10.47 -8.44 2.85
N PHE A 70 -10.39 -8.46 1.52
CA PHE A 70 -11.13 -9.42 0.69
C PHE A 70 -10.69 -10.86 0.90
N LEU A 71 -9.38 -11.07 1.11
CA LEU A 71 -8.84 -12.39 1.41
C LEU A 71 -8.95 -12.77 2.91
N LYS A 72 -9.58 -11.92 3.74
CA LYS A 72 -9.75 -12.10 5.19
C LYS A 72 -8.42 -12.42 5.90
N GLY A 73 -7.36 -11.74 5.48
CA GLY A 73 -6.00 -11.89 5.98
C GLY A 73 -5.38 -13.25 5.72
N ARG A 74 -5.71 -13.90 4.61
CA ARG A 74 -5.14 -15.21 4.22
C ARG A 74 -4.62 -15.18 2.78
N CYS A 75 -3.64 -16.02 2.48
CA CYS A 75 -3.20 -16.23 1.10
C CYS A 75 -4.30 -16.93 0.29
N ARG A 76 -4.58 -16.44 -0.93
CA ARG A 76 -5.55 -17.03 -1.87
C ARG A 76 -5.28 -18.49 -2.20
N HIS A 77 -4.00 -18.89 -2.25
CA HIS A 77 -3.60 -20.22 -2.73
C HIS A 77 -3.42 -21.25 -1.61
N CYS A 78 -2.78 -20.87 -0.50
CA CYS A 78 -2.46 -21.81 0.58
C CYS A 78 -3.20 -21.55 1.90
N GLY A 79 -3.99 -20.47 1.99
CA GLY A 79 -4.74 -20.14 3.20
C GLY A 79 -3.91 -19.68 4.40
N THR A 80 -2.57 -19.62 4.28
CA THR A 80 -1.67 -19.10 5.33
C THR A 80 -2.08 -17.69 5.71
N ARG A 81 -2.11 -17.40 7.02
CA ARG A 81 -2.44 -16.07 7.52
C ARG A 81 -1.38 -15.05 7.14
N ILE A 82 -1.82 -13.93 6.59
CA ILE A 82 -1.02 -12.74 6.33
C ILE A 82 -1.11 -11.86 7.58
N HIS A 83 0.04 -11.52 8.16
CA HIS A 83 0.09 -10.80 9.43
C HIS A 83 -0.61 -9.43 9.33
N TRP A 84 -1.32 -9.02 10.38
CA TRP A 84 -2.09 -7.77 10.41
C TRP A 84 -1.21 -6.50 10.37
N ARG A 85 0.08 -6.64 10.69
CA ARG A 85 1.06 -5.54 10.62
C ARG A 85 1.17 -4.94 9.21
N TYR A 86 1.01 -5.76 8.16
CA TYR A 86 1.12 -5.31 6.77
C TYR A 86 0.03 -4.27 6.42
N PRO A 87 -1.28 -4.58 6.52
CA PRO A 87 -2.32 -3.60 6.22
C PRO A 87 -2.33 -2.42 7.20
N VAL A 88 -1.88 -2.60 8.45
CA VAL A 88 -1.79 -1.49 9.41
C VAL A 88 -0.74 -0.46 8.99
N ILE A 89 0.44 -0.88 8.52
CA ILE A 89 1.45 0.07 8.02
C ILE A 89 0.90 0.83 6.80
N GLU A 90 0.23 0.14 5.88
CA GLU A 90 -0.40 0.77 4.71
C GLU A 90 -1.44 1.82 5.12
N LEU A 91 -2.32 1.49 6.07
CA LEU A 91 -3.30 2.42 6.63
C LEU A 91 -2.65 3.62 7.31
N CYS A 92 -1.61 3.43 8.12
CA CYS A 92 -0.90 4.52 8.78
C CYS A 92 -0.31 5.51 7.77
N PHE A 93 0.31 5.01 6.69
CA PHE A 93 0.82 5.89 5.63
C PHE A 93 -0.30 6.57 4.85
N GLY A 94 -1.41 5.89 4.58
CA GLY A 94 -2.59 6.50 3.96
C GLY A 94 -3.15 7.65 4.79
N LEU A 95 -3.34 7.44 6.10
CA LEU A 95 -3.81 8.47 7.03
C LEU A 95 -2.81 9.62 7.15
N ALA A 96 -1.51 9.35 7.18
CA ALA A 96 -0.48 10.39 7.14
C ALA A 96 -0.59 11.23 5.86
N GLY A 97 -0.83 10.60 4.70
CA GLY A 97 -1.10 11.30 3.45
C GLY A 97 -2.29 12.24 3.55
N VAL A 98 -3.40 11.81 4.16
CA VAL A 98 -4.57 12.66 4.39
C VAL A 98 -4.21 13.87 5.27
N VAL A 99 -3.50 13.66 6.37
CA VAL A 99 -3.05 14.75 7.25
C VAL A 99 -2.18 15.74 6.48
N ILE A 100 -1.21 15.26 5.69
CA ILE A 100 -0.37 16.10 4.84
C ILE A 100 -1.23 16.91 3.86
N SER A 101 -2.22 16.29 3.23
CA SER A 101 -3.12 16.98 2.30
C SER A 101 -3.97 18.08 2.94
N CYS A 102 -4.17 18.05 4.26
CA CYS A 102 -4.86 19.10 5.00
C CYS A 102 -3.91 20.22 5.45
N LEU A 103 -2.62 19.92 5.64
CA LEU A 103 -1.60 20.87 6.07
C LEU A 103 -0.98 21.64 4.90
N LEU A 104 -1.00 21.06 3.70
CA LEU A 104 -0.56 21.73 2.49
C LEU A 104 -1.61 22.77 2.07
N PRO A 105 -1.19 24.04 1.87
CA PRO A 105 -2.07 25.10 1.41
C PRO A 105 -2.65 24.77 0.02
#